data_AF-K1RVB0-F1
#
_entry.id   AF-K1RVB0-F1
#
_cell.length_a   1.000
_cell.length_b   1.000
_cell.length_c   1.000
_cell.angle_alpha   90.00
_cell.angle_beta   90.00
_cell.angle_gamma   90.00
#
_symmetry.space_group_name_H-M   'P 1'
#
loop_
_entity.id
_entity.type
_entity.pdbx_description
1 polymer ?
#
loop_
_entity_poly.entity_id
_entity_poly.type
_entity_poly.pdbx_seq_one_letter_code
_entity_poly.pdbx_strand_id
1 'polypeptide(L)'
;MEKNMKHYNIEQDMRYLQLLSQSFPTIAEASTEIINLQAILNLPKGTEHFLADIHGEYEAFLHVLKNASGNIKRKVNELFGNTLREQEKRELCSLIYYP
;
A
#
# COMPACT_ATOMS: atom_id res chain seq x y z
N MET A 1 -29.78 -16.23 3.74
CA MET A 1 -28.59 -15.36 3.86
C MET A 1 -28.69 -14.67 5.21
N GLU A 2 -28.06 -15.25 6.24
CA GLU A 2 -28.08 -14.69 7.59
C GLU A 2 -27.19 -13.45 7.65
N LYS A 3 -27.78 -12.28 7.92
CA LYS A 3 -27.01 -11.09 8.31
C LYS A 3 -26.35 -11.39 9.65
N ASN A 4 -25.03 -11.51 9.66
CA ASN A 4 -24.24 -11.44 10.89
C ASN A 4 -24.40 -10.03 11.49
N MET A 5 -25.40 -9.84 12.33
CA MET A 5 -25.60 -8.61 13.09
C MET A 5 -24.59 -8.62 14.24
N LYS A 6 -23.48 -7.89 14.08
CA LYS A 6 -22.55 -7.65 15.19
C LYS A 6 -23.30 -6.93 16.30
N HIS A 7 -23.29 -7.50 17.49
CA HIS A 7 -23.90 -6.87 18.67
C HIS A 7 -22.90 -5.86 19.22
N TYR A 8 -23.18 -4.56 19.05
CA TYR A 8 -22.33 -3.49 19.55
C TYR A 8 -22.77 -3.13 20.98
N ASN A 9 -21.87 -3.27 21.95
CA ASN A 9 -22.12 -2.79 23.31
C ASN A 9 -21.66 -1.34 23.42
N ILE A 10 -22.56 -0.43 23.05
CA ILE A 10 -22.28 1.01 23.04
C ILE A 10 -21.86 1.50 24.43
N GLU A 11 -22.48 0.99 25.50
CA GLU A 11 -22.16 1.40 26.88
C GLU A 11 -20.72 1.06 27.27
N GLN A 12 -20.21 -0.11 26.88
CA GLN A 12 -18.82 -0.50 27.14
C GLN A 12 -17.82 0.36 26.35
N ASP A 13 -18.20 0.79 25.14
CA ASP A 13 -17.33 1.55 24.25
C ASP A 13 -17.47 3.07 24.40
N MET A 14 -18.38 3.57 25.25
CA MET A 14 -18.67 5.01 25.40
C MET A 14 -17.42 5.86 25.68
N ARG A 15 -16.48 5.35 26.47
CA ARG A 15 -15.21 6.05 26.74
C ARG A 15 -14.42 6.29 25.46
N TYR A 16 -14.35 5.30 24.58
CA TYR A 16 -13.64 5.40 23.29
C TYR A 16 -14.39 6.28 22.30
N LEU A 17 -15.73 6.16 22.23
CA LEU A 17 -16.56 7.01 21.38
C LEU A 17 -16.43 8.49 21.74
N GLN A 18 -16.37 8.80 23.05
CA GLN A 18 -16.13 10.17 23.52
C GLN A 18 -14.76 10.71 23.09
N LEU A 19 -13.69 9.91 23.22
CA LEU A 19 -12.36 10.30 22.76
C LEU A 19 -12.31 10.48 21.24
N LEU A 20 -12.91 9.56 20.49
CA LEU A 20 -12.98 9.64 19.03
C LEU A 20 -13.77 10.87 18.57
N SER A 21 -14.82 11.28 19.28
CA SER A 21 -15.58 12.47 18.94
C SER A 21 -14.77 13.78 19.04
N GLN A 22 -13.66 13.78 19.80
CA GLN A 22 -12.74 14.92 19.85
C GLN A 22 -11.85 14.99 18.62
N SER A 23 -11.46 13.84 18.05
CA SER A 23 -10.63 13.74 16.85
C SER A 23 -11.44 13.77 15.54
N PHE A 24 -12.69 13.30 15.58
CA PHE A 24 -13.62 13.26 14.44
C PHE A 24 -15.00 13.84 14.85
N PRO A 25 -15.11 15.17 15.01
CA PRO A 25 -16.32 15.80 15.56
C PRO A 25 -17.56 15.66 14.68
N THR A 26 -17.38 15.54 13.36
CA THR A 26 -18.49 15.40 12.42
C THR A 26 -18.61 13.99 11.86
N ILE A 27 -19.84 13.65 11.45
CA ILE A 27 -20.12 12.39 10.75
C ILE A 27 -19.25 12.28 9.48
N ALA A 28 -19.03 13.39 8.79
CA ALA A 28 -18.22 13.44 7.57
C ALA A 28 -16.74 13.09 7.86
N GLU A 29 -16.14 13.66 8.91
CA GLU A 29 -14.75 13.36 9.30
C GLU A 29 -14.59 11.89 9.73
N ALA A 30 -15.50 11.39 10.59
CA ALA A 30 -15.46 10.00 11.02
C ALA A 30 -15.64 9.03 9.83
N SER A 31 -16.55 9.34 8.92
CA SER A 31 -16.77 8.54 7.71
C SER A 31 -15.56 8.55 6.79
N THR A 32 -14.92 9.72 6.64
CA THR A 32 -13.71 9.86 5.82
C THR A 32 -12.57 9.01 6.38
N GLU A 33 -12.38 9.01 7.70
CA GLU A 33 -11.34 8.19 8.32
C GLU A 33 -11.63 6.70 8.23
N ILE A 34 -12.89 6.29 8.40
CA ILE A 34 -13.29 4.89 8.18
C ILE A 34 -12.97 4.46 6.75
N ILE A 35 -13.26 5.29 5.75
CA ILE A 35 -12.94 5.01 4.34
C ILE A 35 -11.43 4.91 4.13
N ASN A 36 -10.66 5.84 4.70
CA ASN A 36 -9.20 5.85 4.62
C ASN A 36 -8.60 4.56 5.21
N LEU A 37 -8.99 4.20 6.44
CA LEU A 37 -8.52 2.98 7.11
C LEU A 37 -8.94 1.72 6.35
N GLN A 38 -10.17 1.66 5.83
CA GLN A 38 -10.61 0.57 4.97
C GLN A 38 -9.79 0.50 3.68
N ALA A 39 -9.48 1.63 3.05
CA ALA A 39 -8.63 1.65 1.86
C ALA A 39 -7.22 1.13 2.17
N ILE A 40 -6.61 1.57 3.28
CA ILE A 40 -5.30 1.12 3.76
C ILE A 40 -5.30 -0.40 4.01
N LEU A 41 -6.32 -0.92 4.69
CA LEU A 41 -6.44 -2.36 4.97
C LEU A 41 -6.60 -3.20 3.69
N ASN A 42 -7.17 -2.62 2.64
CA ASN A 42 -7.33 -3.27 1.34
C ASN A 42 -6.16 -3.00 0.38
N LEU A 43 -5.12 -2.26 0.80
CA LEU A 43 -3.93 -2.14 -0.01
C LEU A 43 -3.29 -3.52 -0.20
N PRO A 44 -2.83 -3.83 -1.43
CA PRO A 44 -2.12 -5.08 -1.66
C PRO A 44 -0.88 -5.12 -0.76
N LYS A 45 -0.55 -6.32 -0.27
CA LYS A 45 0.66 -6.53 0.52
C LYS A 45 1.87 -5.96 -0.26
N GLY A 46 2.69 -5.16 0.41
CA GLY A 46 3.90 -4.60 -0.18
C GLY A 46 4.89 -5.69 -0.59
N THR A 47 5.88 -5.34 -1.40
CA THR A 47 6.99 -6.24 -1.74
C THR A 47 7.80 -6.53 -0.48
N GLU A 48 7.92 -7.81 -0.10
CA GLU A 48 8.81 -8.25 0.97
C GLU A 48 10.13 -8.77 0.36
N HIS A 49 11.25 -8.22 0.81
CA HIS A 49 12.58 -8.64 0.37
C HIS A 49 13.19 -9.59 1.40
N PHE A 50 13.43 -10.84 1.01
CA PHE A 50 14.23 -11.80 1.78
C PHE A 50 15.57 -11.96 1.08
N LEU A 51 16.62 -11.38 1.65
CA LEU A 51 17.95 -11.31 1.06
C LEU A 51 18.96 -11.96 2.01
N ALA A 52 19.81 -12.82 1.48
CA ALA A 52 20.93 -13.45 2.19
C ALA A 52 22.25 -13.12 1.46
N ASP A 53 23.38 -13.35 2.13
CA ASP A 53 24.73 -13.28 1.55
C ASP A 53 25.12 -11.91 0.95
N ILE A 54 24.76 -10.80 1.62
CA ILE A 54 25.03 -9.42 1.18
C ILE A 54 26.48 -8.99 1.53
N HIS A 55 27.47 -9.81 1.22
CA HIS A 55 28.88 -9.52 1.55
C HIS A 55 29.59 -8.84 0.38
N GLY A 56 29.72 -7.51 0.42
CA GLY A 56 30.45 -6.73 -0.59
C GLY A 56 29.65 -6.34 -1.83
N GLU A 57 28.46 -6.92 -2.03
CA GLU A 57 27.59 -6.70 -3.19
C GLU A 57 26.62 -5.52 -3.02
N TYR A 58 27.17 -4.34 -2.71
CA TYR A 58 26.37 -3.14 -2.44
C TYR A 58 25.50 -2.71 -3.63
N GLU A 59 26.05 -2.70 -4.83
CA GLU A 59 25.32 -2.26 -6.03
C GLU A 59 24.18 -3.20 -6.41
N ALA A 60 24.40 -4.51 -6.33
CA ALA A 60 23.37 -5.51 -6.59
C ALA A 60 22.24 -5.43 -5.55
N PHE A 61 22.60 -5.26 -4.27
CA PHE A 61 21.63 -5.04 -3.19
C PHE A 61 20.76 -3.80 -3.45
N LEU A 62 21.38 -2.66 -3.76
CA LEU A 62 20.65 -1.45 -4.10
C LEU A 62 19.77 -1.64 -5.33
N HIS A 63 20.25 -2.33 -6.37
CA HIS A 63 19.44 -2.61 -7.56
C HIS A 63 18.18 -3.39 -7.23
N VAL A 64 18.28 -4.43 -6.38
CA VAL A 64 17.14 -5.26 -5.96
C VAL A 64 16.10 -4.45 -5.16
N LEU A 65 16.56 -3.57 -4.27
CA LEU A 65 15.66 -2.65 -3.56
C LEU A 65 14.99 -1.66 -4.52
N LYS A 66 15.79 -1.03 -5.39
CA LYS A 66 15.33 -0.02 -6.34
C LYS A 66 14.35 -0.55 -7.37
N ASN A 67 14.52 -1.81 -7.80
CA ASN A 67 13.61 -2.45 -8.74
C ASN A 67 12.40 -3.13 -8.06
N ALA A 68 12.35 -3.09 -6.72
CA ALA A 68 11.35 -3.74 -5.87
C ALA A 68 11.15 -5.23 -6.23
N SER A 69 12.24 -5.98 -6.38
CA SER A 69 12.23 -7.38 -6.84
C SER A 69 11.47 -7.57 -8.15
N GLY A 70 11.58 -6.61 -9.06
CA GLY A 70 10.92 -6.60 -10.36
C GLY A 70 9.44 -6.18 -10.35
N ASN A 71 8.85 -5.87 -9.18
CA ASN A 71 7.46 -5.42 -9.12
C ASN A 71 7.21 -4.13 -9.88
N ILE A 72 8.19 -3.22 -9.93
CA ILE A 72 8.06 -1.97 -10.69
C ILE A 72 7.94 -2.27 -12.19
N LYS A 73 8.80 -3.13 -12.74
CA LYS A 73 8.71 -3.55 -14.15
C LYS A 73 7.35 -4.19 -14.45
N ARG A 74 6.87 -5.06 -13.56
CA ARG A 74 5.54 -5.66 -13.68
C ARG A 74 4.45 -4.59 -13.72
N LYS A 75 4.52 -3.60 -12.82
CA LYS A 75 3.50 -2.54 -12.77
C LYS A 75 3.52 -1.61 -13.98
N VAL A 76 4.71 -1.26 -14.47
CA VAL A 76 4.88 -0.52 -15.73
C VAL A 76 4.26 -1.28 -16.89
N ASN A 77 4.46 -2.59 -16.97
CA ASN A 77 3.84 -3.44 -17.99
C ASN A 77 2.31 -3.53 -17.85
N GLU A 78 1.78 -3.65 -16.63
CA GLU A 78 0.32 -3.67 -16.39
C GLU A 78 -0.35 -2.36 -16.83
N LEU A 79 0.27 -1.22 -16.52
CA LEU A 79 -0.33 0.10 -16.77
C LEU A 79 -0.09 0.61 -18.20
N PHE A 80 1.09 0.35 -18.76
CA PHE A 80 1.52 0.92 -20.04
C PHE A 80 1.81 -0.13 -21.12
N GLY A 81 1.43 -1.39 -20.87
CA GLY A 81 1.68 -2.54 -21.73
C GLY A 81 1.33 -2.31 -23.21
N ASN A 82 0.19 -1.66 -23.44
CA ASN A 82 -0.39 -1.40 -24.76
C ASN A 82 -0.10 0.01 -25.30
N THR A 83 0.49 0.89 -24.48
CA THR A 83 0.64 2.32 -24.80
C THR A 83 2.09 2.68 -25.11
N LEU A 84 3.04 2.03 -24.45
CA LEU A 84 4.47 2.27 -24.62
C LEU A 84 5.14 1.09 -25.33
N ARG A 85 6.18 1.38 -26.10
CA ARG A 85 7.07 0.35 -26.65
C ARG A 85 7.99 -0.20 -25.56
N GLU A 86 8.53 -1.39 -25.78
CA GLU A 86 9.44 -2.03 -24.82
C GLU A 86 10.67 -1.18 -24.48
N GLN A 87 11.16 -0.38 -25.42
CA GLN A 87 12.28 0.53 -25.16
C GLN A 87 11.90 1.64 -24.17
N GLU A 88 10.74 2.26 -24.35
CA GLU A 88 10.22 3.34 -23.50
C GLU A 88 9.92 2.82 -22.08
N LYS A 89 9.40 1.58 -21.97
CA LYS A 89 9.20 0.93 -20.67
C LYS A 89 10.52 0.69 -19.94
N ARG A 90 11.58 0.28 -20.65
CA ARG A 90 12.91 0.08 -20.06
C ARG A 90 13.51 1.40 -19.58
N GLU A 91 13.41 2.46 -20.37
CA GLU A 91 13.88 3.79 -20.00
C GLU A 91 13.15 4.32 -18.76
N LEU A 92 11.82 4.19 -18.73
CA LEU A 92 11.01 4.56 -17.57
C LEU A 92 11.42 3.75 -16.32
N CYS A 93 11.57 2.43 -16.44
CA CYS A 93 12.05 1.61 -15.33
C CYS A 93 13.44 2.06 -14.85
N SER A 94 14.36 2.33 -15.77
CA SER A 94 15.71 2.79 -15.44
C SER A 94 15.70 4.10 -14.67
N LEU A 95 14.87 5.06 -15.10
CA LEU A 95 14.68 6.33 -14.39
C LEU A 95 14.08 6.14 -12.99
N ILE A 96 13.15 5.20 -12.82
CA ILE A 96 12.57 4.90 -11.50
C ILE A 96 13.61 4.24 -10.58
N TYR A 97 14.43 3.33 -11.11
CA TYR A 97 15.46 2.64 -10.32
C TYR A 97 16.62 3.57 -9.95
N TYR A 98 16.96 4.48 -10.85
CA TYR A 98 18.09 5.40 -10.73
C TYR A 98 17.62 6.82 -11.10
N PRO A 99 16.88 7.47 -10.19
CA PRO A 99 16.36 8.82 -10.41
C PRO A 99 17.48 9.86 -10.49
#